data_AF-A0A842NS93-F1
#
_entry.id   AF-A0A842NS93-F1
#
_cell.length_a   1.000
_cell.length_b   1.000
_cell.length_c   1.000
_cell.angle_alpha   90.00
_cell.angle_beta   90.00
_cell.angle_gamma   90.00
#
_symmetry.space_group_name_H-M   'P 1'
#
loop_
_entity.id
_entity.type
_entity.pdbx_description
1 polymer ?
#
loop_
_entity_poly.entity_id
_entity_poly.type
_entity_poly.pdbx_seq_one_letter_code
_entity_poly.pdbx_strand_id
1 'polypeptide(L)'
;DEFLDSEVPLDKQLKNKNAPKDKKDNDGEPQQGRPFNSKDSDKRDMKDVNPVGADDKNAYFFTSLAWSRDIQGVVAEIMQPIILGQYGKKTIRELSAQQFKEMDEARFVVFCNLKPFQNVGREVIKNIILSKPRKNEKMFVLANKLKNKYVEQYGTEPCVDVLKTIRACAYSVCNQLI
;
A
#
# COMPACT_ATOMS: atom_id res chain seq x y z
N ASP A 1 -28.76 3.00 -16.66
CA ASP A 1 -27.86 4.07 -17.14
C ASP A 1 -28.31 5.41 -16.60
N GLU A 2 -27.73 5.82 -15.48
CA GLU A 2 -27.65 7.24 -15.12
C GLU A 2 -26.48 7.37 -14.14
N PHE A 3 -25.28 7.46 -14.74
CA PHE A 3 -24.01 7.75 -14.10
C PHE A 3 -23.41 8.86 -14.96
N LEU A 4 -23.58 10.12 -14.58
CA LEU A 4 -22.84 11.24 -15.16
C LEU A 4 -22.66 12.34 -14.10
N ASP A 5 -21.42 12.40 -13.63
CA ASP A 5 -20.62 13.61 -13.36
C ASP A 5 -21.16 14.68 -12.41
N SER A 6 -20.72 14.58 -11.15
CA SER A 6 -20.49 15.76 -10.32
C SER A 6 -19.03 15.80 -9.87
N GLU A 7 -18.12 16.08 -10.81
CA GLU A 7 -16.78 16.57 -10.44
C GLU A 7 -16.94 18.01 -9.93
N VAL A 8 -17.01 18.15 -8.61
CA VAL A 8 -16.86 19.46 -7.98
C VAL A 8 -15.37 19.78 -7.91
N PRO A 9 -14.87 20.84 -8.57
CA PRO A 9 -13.45 21.17 -8.53
C PRO A 9 -13.01 21.51 -7.12
N LEU A 10 -11.90 20.90 -6.68
CA LEU A 10 -11.27 21.03 -5.36
C LEU A 10 -10.94 22.49 -4.98
N ASP A 11 -10.90 23.38 -5.97
CA ASP A 11 -10.46 24.77 -5.85
C ASP A 11 -11.41 25.66 -5.01
N LYS A 12 -12.67 25.24 -4.80
CA LYS A 12 -13.66 26.06 -4.10
C LYS A 12 -13.60 26.01 -2.57
N GLN A 13 -12.78 25.13 -1.96
CA GLN A 13 -12.77 24.94 -0.50
C GLN A 13 -11.69 25.77 0.27
N LEU A 14 -10.82 26.52 -0.42
CA LEU A 14 -9.70 27.23 0.23
C LEU A 14 -9.98 28.69 0.63
N LYS A 15 -11.20 29.21 0.47
CA LYS A 15 -11.52 30.61 0.77
C LYS A 15 -12.52 30.73 1.92
N ASN A 16 -12.07 30.50 3.15
CA ASN A 16 -12.70 31.16 4.29
C ASN A 16 -11.79 31.19 5.54
N LYS A 17 -11.09 32.31 5.78
CA LYS A 17 -10.63 32.73 7.12
C LYS A 17 -10.50 34.27 7.20
N ASN A 18 -11.61 34.93 7.51
CA ASN A 18 -11.64 36.23 8.20
C ASN A 18 -11.44 35.94 9.71
N ALA A 19 -10.77 36.68 10.61
CA ALA A 19 -9.89 37.87 10.70
C ALA A 19 -9.38 37.86 12.19
N PRO A 20 -8.80 38.92 12.83
CA PRO A 20 -7.92 40.01 12.38
C PRO A 20 -6.63 40.14 13.25
N LYS A 21 -5.62 40.92 12.81
CA LYS A 21 -4.85 41.85 13.69
C LYS A 21 -3.96 42.80 12.89
N ASP A 22 -4.06 44.06 13.28
CA ASP A 22 -3.48 45.27 12.70
C ASP A 22 -1.96 45.27 12.52
N LYS A 23 -1.51 45.78 11.37
CA LYS A 23 -0.40 46.74 11.26
C LYS A 23 -0.68 47.72 10.12
N LYS A 24 -0.67 49.01 10.44
CA LYS A 24 -0.57 50.11 9.46
C LYS A 24 0.77 49.99 8.72
N ASP A 25 0.78 50.25 7.41
CA ASP A 25 1.35 51.49 6.86
C ASP A 25 1.32 51.53 5.32
N ASN A 26 1.09 52.75 4.84
CA ASN A 26 1.20 53.30 3.48
C ASN A 26 0.05 53.03 2.50
N ASP A 27 -0.99 53.86 2.64
CA ASP A 27 -2.00 54.07 1.62
C ASP A 27 -1.35 54.71 0.38
N GLY A 28 -1.26 53.95 -0.72
CA GLY A 28 -1.00 54.53 -2.04
C GLY A 28 -2.18 55.42 -2.45
N GLU A 29 -1.90 56.55 -3.10
CA GLU A 29 -2.95 57.46 -3.55
C GLU A 29 -3.97 56.74 -4.45
N PRO A 30 -5.28 57.04 -4.30
CA PRO A 30 -6.35 56.38 -5.05
C PRO A 30 -6.34 56.83 -6.51
N GLN A 31 -5.43 56.27 -7.31
CA GLN A 31 -5.37 56.23 -8.79
C GLN A 31 -4.04 55.66 -9.32
N GLN A 32 -3.07 55.37 -8.46
CA GLN A 32 -1.81 54.75 -8.87
C GLN A 32 -1.97 53.24 -9.05
N GLY A 33 -2.65 52.85 -10.13
CA GLY A 33 -2.59 51.47 -10.63
C GLY A 33 -1.15 51.09 -11.02
N ARG A 34 -0.90 49.79 -11.12
CA ARG A 34 0.38 49.27 -11.62
C ARG A 34 0.68 49.91 -12.99
N PRO A 35 1.89 50.47 -13.21
CA PRO A 35 2.22 51.12 -14.48
C PRO A 35 1.95 50.18 -15.65
N PHE A 36 1.36 50.72 -16.72
CA PHE A 36 1.09 49.95 -17.94
C PHE A 36 2.41 49.34 -18.44
N ASN A 37 2.45 48.01 -18.60
CA ASN A 37 3.63 47.25 -19.04
C ASN A 37 4.84 47.16 -18.07
N SER A 38 4.74 47.52 -16.78
CA SER A 38 5.84 47.20 -15.85
C SER A 38 5.89 45.70 -15.57
N LYS A 39 6.97 45.03 -15.98
CA LYS A 39 7.29 43.67 -15.53
C LYS A 39 7.68 43.73 -14.06
N ASP A 40 7.31 42.73 -13.26
CA ASP A 40 7.81 42.62 -11.89
C ASP A 40 9.34 42.56 -11.93
N SER A 41 9.99 43.52 -11.26
CA SER A 41 11.45 43.63 -11.19
C SER A 41 12.05 42.52 -10.33
N ASP A 42 11.29 42.05 -9.33
CA ASP A 42 11.74 41.05 -8.38
C ASP A 42 11.21 39.67 -8.75
N LYS A 43 12.08 38.67 -8.66
CA LYS A 43 11.67 37.27 -8.75
C LYS A 43 10.70 37.01 -7.60
N ARG A 44 9.46 36.63 -7.94
CA ARG A 44 8.50 36.13 -6.97
C ARG A 44 9.15 35.02 -6.16
N ASP A 45 9.13 35.14 -4.84
CA ASP A 45 9.60 34.10 -3.93
C ASP A 45 8.83 32.81 -4.20
N MET A 46 9.55 31.79 -4.68
CA MET A 46 8.97 30.47 -4.84
C MET A 46 8.93 29.81 -3.46
N LYS A 47 7.73 29.58 -2.96
CA LYS A 47 7.53 28.71 -1.80
C LYS A 47 7.73 27.27 -2.27
N ASP A 48 8.71 26.56 -1.71
CA ASP A 48 8.84 25.13 -1.93
C ASP A 48 7.57 24.44 -1.45
N VAL A 49 6.82 23.88 -2.41
CA VAL A 49 5.60 23.13 -2.12
C VAL A 49 6.02 21.69 -1.93
N ASN A 50 6.40 21.33 -0.71
CA ASN A 50 6.51 19.92 -0.35
C ASN A 50 5.08 19.35 -0.32
N PRO A 51 4.71 18.42 -1.21
CA PRO A 51 3.38 17.83 -1.17
C PRO A 51 3.21 17.12 0.17
N VAL A 52 2.24 17.60 0.96
CA VAL A 52 1.88 17.02 2.26
C VAL A 52 1.42 15.58 2.00
N GLY A 53 2.26 14.60 2.34
CA GLY A 53 1.99 13.17 2.09
C GLY A 53 3.17 12.38 1.52
N ALA A 54 4.20 13.06 1.01
CA ALA A 54 5.46 12.43 0.58
C ALA A 54 6.40 12.15 1.77
N ASP A 55 5.88 11.58 2.86
CA ASP A 55 6.75 10.97 3.85
C ASP A 55 7.32 9.69 3.23
N ASP A 56 8.65 9.55 3.17
CA ASP A 56 9.33 8.36 2.61
C ASP A 56 8.76 7.04 3.14
N LYS A 57 8.26 7.07 4.38
CA LYS A 57 7.58 5.95 5.05
C LYS A 57 6.27 5.56 4.37
N ASN A 58 5.42 6.52 4.03
CA ASN A 58 4.13 6.24 3.38
C ASN A 58 4.35 5.74 1.95
N ALA A 59 5.31 6.34 1.23
CA ALA A 59 5.72 5.90 -0.09
C ALA A 59 6.29 4.47 -0.07
N TYR A 60 7.16 4.17 0.91
CA TYR A 60 7.69 2.81 1.10
C TYR A 60 6.57 1.81 1.42
N PHE A 61 5.65 2.15 2.33
CA PHE A 61 4.54 1.26 2.67
C PHE A 61 3.70 0.92 1.43
N PHE A 62 3.31 1.94 0.66
CA PHE A 62 2.48 1.76 -0.52
C PHE A 62 3.18 0.92 -1.61
N THR A 63 4.44 1.24 -1.92
CA THR A 63 5.22 0.48 -2.91
C THR A 63 5.49 -0.94 -2.45
N SER A 64 5.80 -1.14 -1.17
CA SER A 64 5.95 -2.46 -0.55
C SER A 64 4.65 -3.25 -0.60
N LEU A 65 3.50 -2.62 -0.36
CA LEU A 65 2.19 -3.25 -0.38
C LEU A 65 1.86 -3.75 -1.80
N ALA A 66 2.05 -2.90 -2.81
CA ALA A 66 1.84 -3.25 -4.21
C ALA A 66 2.74 -4.43 -4.61
N TRP A 67 4.05 -4.32 -4.38
CA TRP A 67 5.00 -5.40 -4.65
C TRP A 67 4.61 -6.69 -3.92
N SER A 68 4.26 -6.62 -2.65
CA SER A 68 3.90 -7.77 -1.81
C SER A 68 2.65 -8.50 -2.31
N ARG A 69 1.69 -7.80 -2.89
CA ARG A 69 0.51 -8.42 -3.49
C ARG A 69 0.87 -9.22 -4.72
N ASP A 70 1.69 -8.64 -5.60
CA ASP A 70 2.07 -9.26 -6.87
C ASP A 70 2.94 -10.50 -6.62
N ILE A 71 3.90 -10.39 -5.70
CA ILE A 71 4.79 -11.49 -5.34
C ILE A 71 4.07 -12.69 -4.73
N GLN A 72 2.98 -12.47 -3.98
CA GLN A 72 2.18 -13.60 -3.49
C GLN A 72 1.59 -14.45 -4.63
N GLY A 73 1.25 -13.84 -5.77
CA GLY A 73 0.83 -14.56 -6.97
C GLY A 73 1.95 -15.43 -7.52
N VAL A 74 3.14 -14.85 -7.70
CA VAL A 74 4.34 -15.56 -8.17
C VAL A 74 4.70 -16.74 -7.26
N VAL A 75 4.66 -16.53 -5.94
CA VAL A 75 4.89 -17.59 -4.95
C VAL A 75 3.85 -18.70 -5.09
N ALA A 76 2.57 -18.35 -5.26
CA ALA A 76 1.49 -19.33 -5.41
C ALA A 76 1.69 -20.18 -6.68
N GLU A 77 2.01 -19.57 -7.82
CA GLU A 77 2.24 -20.25 -9.09
C GLU A 77 3.39 -21.25 -9.03
N ILE A 78 4.50 -20.88 -8.36
CA ILE A 78 5.67 -21.75 -8.23
C ILE A 78 5.42 -22.89 -7.23
N MET A 79 4.77 -22.60 -6.10
CA MET A 79 4.58 -23.59 -5.03
C MET A 79 3.43 -24.57 -5.30
N GLN A 80 2.41 -24.15 -6.05
CA GLN A 80 1.23 -24.98 -6.32
C GLN A 80 1.55 -26.36 -6.91
N PRO A 81 2.31 -26.50 -8.02
CA PRO A 81 2.62 -27.82 -8.57
C PRO A 81 3.42 -28.70 -7.61
N ILE A 82 4.29 -28.09 -6.79
CA ILE A 82 5.10 -28.81 -5.78
C ILE A 82 4.19 -29.43 -4.72
N ILE A 83 3.27 -28.63 -4.17
CA ILE A 83 2.35 -29.06 -3.11
C ILE A 83 1.32 -30.06 -3.63
N LEU A 84 0.79 -29.84 -4.85
CA LEU A 84 -0.10 -30.79 -5.50
C LEU A 84 0.61 -32.15 -5.72
N GLY A 85 1.87 -32.13 -6.16
CA GLY A 85 2.69 -33.33 -6.25
C GLY A 85 2.87 -34.05 -4.90
N GLN A 86 3.12 -33.30 -3.83
CA GLN A 86 3.28 -33.85 -2.47
C GLN A 86 2.01 -34.57 -1.97
N TYR A 87 0.83 -34.03 -2.27
CA TYR A 87 -0.45 -34.64 -1.88
C TYR A 87 -1.00 -35.62 -2.94
N GLY A 88 -0.30 -35.85 -4.06
CA GLY A 88 -0.76 -36.70 -5.16
C GLY A 88 -2.05 -36.20 -5.83
N LYS A 89 -2.27 -34.88 -5.87
CA LYS A 89 -3.46 -34.24 -6.45
C LYS A 89 -3.13 -33.59 -7.80
N LYS A 90 -4.11 -33.52 -8.70
CA LYS A 90 -3.94 -32.86 -10.01
C LYS A 90 -4.31 -31.39 -9.96
N THR A 91 -5.29 -31.04 -9.13
CA THR A 91 -5.85 -29.68 -9.07
C THR A 91 -6.06 -29.22 -7.63
N ILE A 92 -6.10 -27.90 -7.39
CA ILE A 92 -6.39 -27.34 -6.06
C ILE A 92 -7.75 -27.83 -5.54
N ARG A 93 -8.72 -28.04 -6.43
CA ARG A 93 -10.09 -28.46 -6.07
C ARG A 93 -10.15 -29.84 -5.44
N GLU A 94 -9.11 -30.66 -5.62
CA GLU A 94 -8.99 -31.99 -5.01
C GLU A 94 -8.35 -31.96 -3.62
N LEU A 95 -7.88 -30.80 -3.15
CA LEU A 95 -7.36 -30.64 -1.80
C LEU A 95 -8.51 -30.61 -0.80
N SER A 96 -8.33 -31.28 0.34
CA SER A 96 -9.22 -31.09 1.48
C SER A 96 -9.10 -29.66 2.02
N ALA A 97 -10.09 -29.21 2.80
CA ALA A 97 -10.03 -27.89 3.43
C ALA A 97 -8.76 -27.72 4.29
N GLN A 98 -8.34 -28.78 4.97
CA GLN A 98 -7.13 -28.80 5.77
C GLN A 98 -5.86 -28.70 4.89
N GLN A 99 -5.78 -29.46 3.82
CA GLN A 99 -4.65 -29.40 2.87
C GLN A 99 -4.55 -28.04 2.17
N PHE A 100 -5.69 -27.45 1.82
CA PHE A 100 -5.74 -26.10 1.26
C PHE A 100 -5.21 -25.07 2.26
N LYS A 101 -5.60 -25.17 3.53
CA LYS A 101 -5.12 -24.30 4.61
C LYS A 101 -3.61 -24.46 4.83
N GLU A 102 -3.10 -25.68 4.86
CA GLU A 102 -1.66 -25.98 4.97
C GLU A 102 -0.88 -25.43 3.78
N MET A 103 -1.39 -25.59 2.56
CA MET A 103 -0.81 -25.03 1.35
C MET A 103 -0.71 -23.50 1.43
N ASP A 104 -1.78 -22.84 1.89
CA ASP A 104 -1.86 -21.40 2.01
C ASP A 104 -0.94 -20.85 3.12
N GLU A 105 -0.84 -21.55 4.25
CA GLU A 105 0.12 -21.22 5.31
C GLU A 105 1.57 -21.41 4.84
N ALA A 106 1.89 -22.51 4.15
CA ALA A 106 3.23 -22.76 3.62
C ALA A 106 3.67 -21.67 2.63
N ARG A 107 2.77 -21.23 1.74
CA ARG A 107 3.01 -20.10 0.83
C ARG A 107 3.31 -18.83 1.59
N PHE A 108 2.55 -18.54 2.64
CA PHE A 108 2.77 -17.34 3.44
C PHE A 108 4.10 -17.41 4.21
N VAL A 109 4.51 -18.57 4.71
CA VAL A 109 5.84 -18.75 5.33
C VAL A 109 6.95 -18.44 4.32
N VAL A 110 6.88 -19.00 3.10
CA VAL A 110 7.87 -18.72 2.05
C VAL A 110 7.91 -17.23 1.71
N PHE A 111 6.74 -16.61 1.51
CA PHE A 111 6.62 -15.19 1.22
C PHE A 111 7.24 -14.31 2.32
N CYS A 112 7.00 -14.62 3.59
CA CYS A 112 7.58 -13.88 4.72
C CYS A 112 9.11 -13.98 4.83
N ASN A 113 9.75 -14.92 4.13
CA ASN A 113 11.20 -15.08 4.08
C ASN A 113 11.83 -14.40 2.85
N LEU A 114 11.03 -13.72 2.03
CA LEU A 114 11.52 -12.91 0.91
C LEU A 114 12.03 -11.56 1.41
N LYS A 115 13.07 -11.05 0.77
CA LYS A 115 13.54 -9.67 0.93
C LYS A 115 12.66 -8.72 0.12
N PRO A 116 12.34 -7.52 0.63
CA PRO A 116 11.58 -6.53 -0.12
C PRO A 116 12.23 -6.22 -1.47
N PHE A 117 11.41 -6.07 -2.51
CA PHE A 117 11.81 -5.66 -3.86
C PHE A 117 12.81 -6.58 -4.58
N GLN A 118 13.09 -7.78 -4.06
CA GLN A 118 13.92 -8.73 -4.77
C GLN A 118 13.16 -9.35 -5.97
N ASN A 119 13.90 -9.77 -6.99
CA ASN A 119 13.34 -10.55 -8.08
C ASN A 119 13.07 -11.98 -7.60
N VAL A 120 11.80 -12.40 -7.68
CA VAL A 120 11.35 -13.71 -7.17
C VAL A 120 11.19 -14.67 -8.32
N GLY A 121 12.04 -15.69 -8.34
CA GLY A 121 11.98 -16.80 -9.29
C GLY A 121 12.02 -18.17 -8.61
N ARG A 122 11.99 -19.23 -9.43
CA ARG A 122 12.01 -20.62 -8.96
C ARG A 122 13.20 -20.94 -8.06
N GLU A 123 14.39 -20.49 -8.41
CA GLU A 123 15.61 -20.74 -7.62
C GLU A 123 15.56 -20.06 -6.25
N VAL A 124 15.04 -18.82 -6.16
CA VAL A 124 14.88 -18.12 -4.88
C VAL A 124 13.94 -18.88 -3.96
N ILE A 125 12.77 -19.30 -4.48
CA ILE A 125 11.79 -20.07 -3.70
C ILE A 125 12.35 -21.43 -3.28
N LYS A 126 13.03 -22.13 -4.19
CA LYS A 126 13.70 -23.41 -3.89
C LYS A 126 14.71 -23.25 -2.77
N ASN A 127 15.58 -22.23 -2.83
CA ASN A 127 16.57 -21.97 -1.79
C ASN A 127 15.91 -21.67 -0.43
N ILE A 128 14.82 -20.90 -0.42
CA ILE A 128 14.04 -20.64 0.80
C ILE A 128 13.48 -21.94 1.36
N ILE A 129 12.84 -22.79 0.54
CA ILE A 129 12.28 -24.07 0.98
C ILE A 129 13.38 -24.98 1.55
N LEU A 130 14.52 -25.11 0.86
CA LEU A 130 15.65 -25.93 1.29
C LEU A 130 16.27 -25.42 2.59
N SER A 131 16.24 -24.11 2.83
CA SER A 131 16.71 -23.52 4.09
C SER A 131 15.81 -23.82 5.29
N LYS A 132 14.66 -24.49 5.08
CA LYS A 132 13.61 -24.75 6.09
C LYS A 132 13.14 -23.44 6.71
N PRO A 133 12.35 -22.66 5.97
CA PRO A 133 12.06 -21.28 6.32
C PRO A 133 11.32 -21.22 7.66
N ARG A 134 11.73 -20.27 8.52
CA ARG A 134 11.08 -20.09 9.81
C ARG A 134 9.81 -19.27 9.64
N LYS A 135 8.79 -19.61 10.41
CA LYS A 135 7.58 -18.82 10.53
C LYS A 135 7.91 -17.48 11.18
N ASN A 136 7.61 -16.38 10.49
CA ASN A 136 7.76 -15.04 11.03
C ASN A 136 6.56 -14.71 11.93
N GLU A 137 6.69 -14.96 13.23
CA GLU A 137 5.58 -14.84 14.17
C GLU A 137 4.97 -13.44 14.20
N LYS A 138 5.79 -12.38 14.06
CA LYS A 138 5.30 -10.99 14.05
C LYS A 138 4.35 -10.75 12.87
N MET A 139 4.72 -11.19 11.67
CA MET A 139 3.90 -11.04 10.47
C MET A 139 2.60 -11.85 10.56
N PHE A 140 2.67 -13.07 11.10
CA PHE A 140 1.48 -13.91 11.31
C PHE A 140 0.51 -13.33 12.33
N VAL A 141 1.03 -12.87 13.48
CA VAL A 141 0.20 -12.22 14.50
C VAL A 141 -0.47 -10.97 13.93
N LEU A 142 0.25 -10.15 13.16
CA LEU A 142 -0.32 -8.97 12.54
C LEU A 142 -1.38 -9.32 11.48
N ALA A 143 -1.10 -10.28 10.60
CA ALA A 143 -2.06 -10.75 9.60
C ALA A 143 -3.33 -11.30 10.25
N ASN A 144 -3.22 -12.08 11.33
CA ASN A 144 -4.36 -12.61 12.07
C ASN A 144 -5.15 -11.50 12.77
N LYS A 145 -4.49 -10.51 13.36
CA LYS A 145 -5.16 -9.34 13.95
C LYS A 145 -5.95 -8.56 12.91
N LEU A 146 -5.36 -8.32 11.74
CA LEU A 146 -6.03 -7.63 10.63
C LEU A 146 -7.20 -8.45 10.07
N LYS A 147 -7.05 -9.78 9.96
CA LYS A 147 -8.13 -10.69 9.60
C LYS A 147 -9.29 -10.61 10.58
N ASN A 148 -9.01 -10.67 11.89
CA ASN A 148 -10.05 -10.61 12.91
C ASN A 148 -10.79 -9.27 12.87
N LYS A 149 -10.08 -8.16 12.70
CA LYS A 149 -10.70 -6.83 12.49
C LYS A 149 -11.61 -6.79 11.27
N TYR A 150 -11.24 -7.44 10.17
CA TYR A 150 -12.10 -7.54 9.00
C TYR A 150 -13.39 -8.30 9.34
N VAL A 151 -13.30 -9.43 10.04
CA VAL A 151 -14.48 -10.22 10.44
C VAL A 151 -15.36 -9.44 11.42
N GLU A 152 -14.78 -8.73 12.38
CA GLU A 152 -15.51 -7.85 13.32
C GLU A 152 -16.30 -6.76 12.59
N GLN A 153 -15.71 -6.17 11.55
CA GLN A 153 -16.32 -5.05 10.82
C GLN A 153 -17.38 -5.51 9.79
N TYR A 154 -17.14 -6.61 9.09
CA TYR A 154 -17.98 -7.05 7.96
C TYR A 154 -18.81 -8.31 8.26
N GLY A 155 -18.65 -8.93 9.43
CA GLY A 155 -19.39 -10.12 9.86
C GLY A 155 -19.13 -11.37 9.01
N THR A 156 -18.10 -11.35 8.15
CA THR A 156 -17.82 -12.42 7.18
C THR A 156 -16.32 -12.70 7.07
N GLU A 157 -15.98 -13.94 6.72
CA GLU A 157 -14.59 -14.33 6.43
C GLU A 157 -14.10 -13.64 5.14
N PRO A 158 -12.86 -13.12 5.11
CA PRO A 158 -12.31 -12.51 3.91
C PRO A 158 -12.11 -13.53 2.79
N CYS A 159 -12.42 -13.12 1.55
CA CYS A 159 -12.09 -13.92 0.38
C CYS A 159 -10.56 -13.98 0.15
N VAL A 160 -10.13 -14.84 -0.76
CA VAL A 160 -8.70 -15.09 -1.04
C VAL A 160 -7.94 -13.80 -1.40
N ASP A 161 -8.54 -12.90 -2.17
CA ASP A 161 -7.86 -11.66 -2.58
C ASP A 161 -7.77 -10.64 -1.44
N VAL A 162 -8.76 -10.58 -0.56
CA VAL A 162 -8.69 -9.77 0.67
C VAL A 162 -7.63 -10.36 1.61
N LEU A 163 -7.54 -11.69 1.74
CA LEU A 163 -6.48 -12.34 2.52
C LEU A 163 -5.08 -12.01 2.00
N LYS A 164 -4.86 -12.02 0.68
CA LYS A 164 -3.58 -11.58 0.09
C LYS A 164 -3.27 -10.13 0.45
N THR A 165 -4.28 -9.26 0.44
CA THR A 165 -4.16 -7.86 0.84
C THR A 165 -3.74 -7.75 2.30
N ILE A 166 -4.42 -8.45 3.20
CA ILE A 166 -4.12 -8.47 4.64
C ILE A 166 -2.67 -8.93 4.89
N ARG A 167 -2.23 -9.98 4.22
CA ARG A 167 -0.88 -10.51 4.32
C ARG A 167 0.16 -9.56 3.77
N ALA A 168 -0.13 -8.92 2.64
CA ALA A 168 0.73 -7.90 2.04
C ALA A 168 0.89 -6.71 3.00
N CYS A 169 -0.21 -6.22 3.60
CA CYS A 169 -0.17 -5.18 4.62
C CYS A 169 0.71 -5.60 5.81
N ALA A 170 0.53 -6.82 6.33
CA ALA A 170 1.32 -7.30 7.46
C ALA A 170 2.81 -7.35 7.13
N TYR A 171 3.17 -7.82 5.93
CA TYR A 171 4.55 -7.85 5.45
C TYR A 171 5.13 -6.43 5.31
N SER A 172 4.41 -5.52 4.68
CA SER A 172 4.87 -4.15 4.45
C SER A 172 5.09 -3.39 5.76
N VAL A 173 4.17 -3.49 6.72
CA VAL A 173 4.35 -2.88 8.05
C VAL A 173 5.56 -3.48 8.77
N CYS A 174 5.75 -4.80 8.74
CA CYS A 174 6.86 -5.44 9.45
C CYS A 174 8.23 -5.13 8.84
N ASN A 175 8.33 -4.98 7.52
CA ASN A 175 9.60 -4.66 6.84
C ASN A 175 9.91 -3.17 6.78
N GLN A 176 8.92 -2.29 6.95
CA GLN A 176 9.12 -0.85 7.08
C GLN A 176 9.80 -0.46 8.41
N LEU A 177 9.75 -1.35 9.41
CA LEU A 177 10.31 -1.13 10.75
C LEU A 177 11.77 -1.61 10.90
N ILE A 178 12.41 -2.04 9.81
CA ILE A 178 13.80 -2.50 9.75
C ILE A 178 14.58 -1.52 8.87
#